data_AF-A0A517VS32-F1
#
_entry.id   AF-A0A517VS32-F1
#
_cell.length_a   1.000
_cell.length_b   1.000
_cell.length_c   1.000
_cell.angle_alpha   90.00
_cell.angle_beta   90.00
_cell.angle_gamma   90.00
#
_symmetry.space_group_name_H-M   'P 1'
#
loop_
_entity.id
_entity.type
_entity.pdbx_description
1 polymer ?
#
loop_
_entity_poly.entity_id
_entity_poly.type
_entity_poly.pdbx_seq_one_letter_code
_entity_poly.pdbx_strand_id
1 'polypeptide(L)'
;MKTVSTINVVLMIVSVCVAILAVIISVAVVILFVQQDQLLEFQNAELKKQIRELQEQVQQATNPNKKTTRNQLVEILYNEKKTEHALLEPLSETVKKRVPAANERLRRDAALDFVKLEYEAGKRWRDMDLSNAFLSGVDLNFYELKRFKINDALERSDFSNADLRNSSFRNTNLYGSNFKGADLQRADLFGAELEDSAFSGANMNKANLGSVNAVGASFIETQLEGVNFYAANLEGAYFWDSHLEGARFWRAHLEDAAMSGAFLEQAEFREAHMEEIELSGANLEGASFANARMEKADLRGAYLAGANFYGTSLEGAMVDSPDWIKNLRHLDPPVKHFRFDDWSLIEDENDFDGKFFMLRGPVVAKKPAIKISEFSEKKKIGK
;
A
#
# COMPACT_ATOMS: atom_id res chain seq x y z
N MET A 1 -59.21 -4.95 39.59
CA MET A 1 -59.65 -4.44 38.27
C MET A 1 -59.24 -2.99 37.97
N LYS A 2 -59.33 -2.03 38.91
CA LYS A 2 -58.96 -0.61 38.63
C LYS A 2 -57.48 -0.39 38.28
N THR A 3 -56.54 -1.09 38.92
CA THR A 3 -55.09 -0.96 38.70
C THR A 3 -54.62 -1.43 37.32
N VAL A 4 -55.21 -2.50 36.78
CA VAL A 4 -54.89 -3.01 35.43
C VAL A 4 -55.36 -2.04 34.34
N SER A 5 -56.50 -1.37 34.55
CA SER A 5 -57.00 -0.36 33.63
C SER A 5 -56.09 0.88 33.60
N THR A 6 -55.56 1.33 34.73
CA THR A 6 -54.64 2.47 34.79
C THR A 6 -53.31 2.17 34.10
N ILE A 7 -52.76 0.96 34.29
CA ILE A 7 -51.51 0.53 33.64
C ILE A 7 -51.66 0.50 32.11
N ASN A 8 -52.78 -0.02 31.60
CA ASN A 8 -53.04 -0.05 30.16
C ASN A 8 -53.20 1.35 29.56
N VAL A 9 -53.82 2.29 30.29
CA VAL A 9 -53.93 3.69 29.86
C VAL A 9 -52.55 4.36 29.82
N VAL A 10 -51.69 4.11 30.82
CA VAL A 10 -50.32 4.64 30.86
C VAL A 10 -49.48 4.08 29.70
N LEU A 11 -49.55 2.77 29.44
CA LEU A 11 -48.87 2.12 28.30
C LEU A 11 -49.34 2.68 26.96
N MET A 12 -50.64 2.93 26.79
CA MET A 12 -51.19 3.53 25.59
C MET A 12 -50.69 4.97 25.38
N ILE A 13 -50.65 5.77 26.45
CA ILE A 13 -50.11 7.14 26.40
C ILE A 13 -48.62 7.13 26.03
N VAL A 14 -47.82 6.25 26.66
CA VAL A 14 -46.39 6.11 26.34
C VAL A 14 -46.20 5.70 24.88
N SER A 15 -46.98 4.74 24.37
CA SER A 15 -46.91 4.31 22.97
C SER A 15 -47.24 5.45 22.00
N VAL A 16 -48.27 6.25 22.30
CA VAL A 16 -48.63 7.43 21.49
C VAL A 16 -47.54 8.50 21.55
N CYS A 17 -46.94 8.76 22.72
CA CYS A 17 -45.83 9.70 22.85
C CYS A 17 -44.60 9.27 22.06
N VAL A 18 -44.25 7.97 22.07
CA VAL A 18 -43.14 7.42 21.28
C VAL A 18 -43.41 7.55 19.78
N ALA A 19 -44.64 7.29 19.34
CA ALA A 19 -45.03 7.44 17.94
C ALA A 19 -44.95 8.92 17.48
N ILE A 20 -45.41 9.86 18.31
CA ILE A 20 -45.31 11.30 18.03
C ILE A 20 -43.84 11.74 17.96
N LEU A 21 -43.00 11.27 18.89
CA LEU A 21 -41.57 11.59 18.90
C LEU A 21 -40.87 11.07 17.64
N ALA A 22 -41.21 9.85 17.18
CA ALA A 22 -40.68 9.30 15.94
C ALA A 22 -41.05 10.15 14.73
N VAL A 23 -42.30 10.62 14.64
CA VAL A 23 -42.75 11.51 13.55
C VAL A 23 -42.01 12.86 13.60
N ILE A 24 -41.82 13.45 14.78
CA ILE A 24 -41.07 14.70 14.95
C ILE A 24 -39.62 14.54 14.48
N ILE A 25 -38.96 13.43 14.84
CA ILE A 25 -37.59 13.12 14.41
C ILE A 25 -37.55 12.94 12.89
N SER A 26 -38.49 12.20 12.29
CA SER A 26 -38.56 12.03 10.84
C SER A 26 -38.73 13.35 10.11
N VAL A 27 -39.60 14.24 10.61
CA VAL A 27 -39.80 15.59 10.04
C VAL A 27 -38.53 16.44 10.20
N ALA A 28 -37.87 16.39 11.36
CA ALA A 28 -36.62 17.12 11.60
C ALA A 28 -35.48 16.65 10.67
N VAL A 29 -35.37 15.34 10.42
CA VAL A 29 -34.40 14.77 9.47
C VAL A 29 -34.68 15.23 8.05
N VAL A 30 -35.95 15.27 7.63
CA VAL A 30 -36.34 15.78 6.30
C VAL A 30 -36.01 17.27 6.17
N ILE A 31 -36.28 18.08 7.20
CA ILE A 31 -35.93 19.51 7.21
C ILE A 31 -34.41 19.71 7.12
N LEU A 32 -33.63 18.93 7.87
CA LEU A 32 -32.16 18.95 7.80
C LEU A 32 -31.65 18.56 6.41
N PHE A 33 -32.24 17.54 5.78
CA PHE A 33 -31.91 17.15 4.41
C PHE A 33 -32.22 18.26 3.41
N VAL A 34 -33.39 18.90 3.51
CA VAL A 34 -33.77 20.03 2.65
C VAL A 34 -32.85 21.23 2.85
N GLN A 35 -32.47 21.54 4.10
CA GLN A 35 -31.51 22.61 4.41
C GLN A 35 -30.11 22.31 3.85
N GLN A 36 -29.67 21.05 3.92
CA GLN A 36 -28.40 20.62 3.35
C GLN A 36 -28.41 20.71 1.82
N ASP A 37 -29.52 20.35 1.17
CA ASP A 37 -29.68 20.43 -0.28
C ASP A 37 -29.72 21.89 -0.76
N GLN A 38 -30.41 22.78 -0.04
CA GLN A 38 -30.38 24.22 -0.34
C GLN A 38 -29.00 24.85 -0.15
N LEU A 39 -28.24 24.43 0.86
CA LEU A 39 -26.86 24.87 1.06
C LEU A 39 -25.96 24.40 -0.10
N LEU A 40 -26.17 23.17 -0.58
CA LEU A 40 -25.46 22.61 -1.72
C LEU A 40 -25.81 23.34 -3.02
N GLU A 41 -27.08 23.65 -3.26
CA GLU A 41 -27.53 24.45 -4.41
C GLU A 41 -26.93 25.87 -4.38
N PHE A 42 -26.88 26.50 -3.20
CA PHE A 42 -26.27 27.81 -3.02
C PHE A 42 -24.76 27.79 -3.31
N GLN A 43 -24.03 26.81 -2.77
CA GLN A 43 -22.61 26.62 -3.05
C GLN A 43 -22.36 26.35 -4.54
N ASN A 44 -23.23 25.57 -5.19
CA ASN A 44 -23.17 25.30 -6.63
C ASN A 44 -23.45 26.55 -7.48
N ALA A 45 -24.36 27.42 -7.03
CA ALA A 45 -24.66 28.68 -7.71
C ALA A 45 -23.47 29.67 -7.66
N GLU A 46 -22.81 29.77 -6.49
CA GLU A 46 -21.63 30.62 -6.31
C GLU A 46 -20.43 30.09 -7.11
N LEU A 47 -20.23 28.77 -7.13
CA LEU A 47 -19.19 28.14 -7.96
C LEU A 47 -19.43 28.38 -9.46
N LYS A 48 -20.69 28.27 -9.93
CA LYS A 48 -21.04 28.60 -11.33
C LYS A 48 -20.82 30.07 -11.67
N LYS A 49 -20.94 30.97 -10.70
CA LYS A 49 -20.67 32.40 -10.88
C LYS A 49 -19.16 32.65 -11.00
N GLN A 50 -18.35 32.07 -10.12
CA GLN A 50 -16.88 32.14 -10.19
C GLN A 50 -16.33 31.55 -11.49
N ILE A 51 -16.91 30.44 -11.97
CA ILE A 51 -16.56 29.84 -13.28
C ILE A 51 -16.85 30.81 -14.43
N ARG A 52 -17.98 31.53 -14.41
CA ARG A 52 -18.33 32.51 -15.46
C ARG A 52 -17.39 33.71 -15.46
N GLU A 53 -17.04 34.24 -14.30
CA GLU A 53 -16.09 35.35 -14.16
C GLU A 53 -14.68 34.96 -14.66
N LEU A 54 -14.23 33.73 -14.37
CA LEU A 54 -12.98 33.20 -14.91
C LEU A 54 -13.03 32.97 -16.43
N GLN A 55 -14.17 32.53 -16.97
CA GLN A 55 -14.36 32.37 -18.42
C GLN A 55 -14.33 33.71 -19.17
N GLU A 56 -14.89 34.78 -18.59
CA GLU A 56 -14.83 36.12 -19.15
C GLU A 56 -13.40 36.70 -19.13
N GLN A 57 -12.64 36.47 -18.06
CA GLN A 57 -11.22 36.83 -17.98
C GLN A 57 -10.37 36.08 -19.02
N VAL A 58 -10.72 34.82 -19.31
CA VAL A 58 -10.09 34.00 -20.36
C VAL A 58 -10.43 34.49 -21.77
N GLN A 59 -11.65 34.99 -22.02
CA GLN A 59 -12.02 35.56 -23.32
C GLN A 59 -11.32 36.88 -23.63
N GLN A 60 -10.93 37.66 -22.62
CA GLN A 60 -10.23 38.94 -22.79
C GLN A 60 -8.73 38.78 -23.08
N ALA A 61 -8.16 37.57 -22.96
CA ALA A 61 -6.75 37.30 -23.24
C ALA A 61 -6.52 36.87 -24.72
N THR A 62 -6.33 37.85 -25.61
CA THR A 62 -6.07 37.66 -27.04
C THR A 62 -4.59 37.31 -27.37
N ASN A 63 -4.23 36.01 -27.54
CA ASN A 63 -3.25 35.50 -28.54
C ASN A 63 -2.99 33.96 -28.46
N PRO A 64 -2.50 33.28 -29.54
CA PRO A 64 -3.14 32.09 -30.11
C PRO A 64 -2.30 30.79 -30.03
N ASN A 65 -1.35 30.65 -29.10
CA ASN A 65 -0.52 29.43 -28.93
C ASN A 65 -0.58 28.86 -27.50
N LYS A 66 -1.60 28.01 -27.26
CA LYS A 66 -1.79 26.95 -26.23
C LYS A 66 -0.87 26.91 -24.99
N LYS A 67 -0.81 27.99 -24.21
CA LYS A 67 -0.43 27.94 -22.78
C LYS A 67 -1.63 27.73 -21.85
N THR A 68 -2.86 27.96 -22.32
CA THR A 68 -4.06 27.92 -21.49
C THR A 68 -4.44 26.51 -21.04
N THR A 69 -4.49 25.53 -21.95
CA THR A 69 -4.79 24.13 -21.59
C THR A 69 -3.72 23.56 -20.68
N ARG A 70 -2.44 23.71 -21.01
CA ARG A 70 -1.33 23.30 -20.12
C ARG A 70 -1.43 23.93 -18.74
N ASN A 71 -1.71 25.23 -18.64
CA ASN A 71 -1.86 25.92 -17.35
C ASN A 71 -3.08 25.43 -16.57
N GLN A 72 -4.21 25.16 -17.25
CA GLN A 72 -5.41 24.57 -16.63
C GLN A 72 -5.15 23.16 -16.11
N LEU A 73 -4.41 22.35 -16.87
CA LEU A 73 -4.01 21.01 -16.47
C LEU A 73 -3.07 21.05 -15.26
N VAL A 74 -2.06 21.93 -15.28
CA VAL A 74 -1.18 22.17 -14.13
C VAL A 74 -1.98 22.67 -12.92
N GLU A 75 -2.98 23.53 -13.11
CA GLU A 75 -3.83 23.96 -12.00
C GLU A 75 -4.65 22.82 -11.40
N ILE A 76 -5.28 21.99 -12.24
CA ILE A 76 -6.03 20.80 -11.79
C ILE A 76 -5.12 19.82 -11.05
N LEU A 77 -3.90 19.64 -11.55
CA LEU A 77 -2.93 18.71 -11.01
C LEU A 77 -2.18 19.24 -9.78
N TYR A 78 -2.10 20.54 -9.50
CA TYR A 78 -1.21 21.07 -8.44
C TYR A 78 -1.88 21.98 -7.38
N ASN A 79 -3.17 22.30 -7.47
CA ASN A 79 -3.75 23.44 -6.73
C ASN A 79 -4.53 23.14 -5.43
N GLU A 80 -4.35 22.03 -4.69
CA GLU A 80 -4.97 21.92 -3.34
C GLU A 80 -4.20 22.73 -2.27
N LYS A 81 -2.90 23.03 -2.48
CA LYS A 81 -2.01 23.62 -1.45
C LYS A 81 -2.09 25.13 -1.23
N LYS A 82 -2.80 25.91 -2.05
CA LYS A 82 -2.93 27.35 -1.81
C LYS A 82 -3.88 27.71 -0.65
N THR A 83 -4.55 26.73 -0.07
CA THR A 83 -5.57 26.94 0.98
C THR A 83 -5.06 26.72 2.40
N GLU A 84 -3.83 26.21 2.61
CA GLU A 84 -3.32 25.92 3.96
C GLU A 84 -2.58 27.08 4.64
N HIS A 85 -2.14 28.10 3.90
CA HIS A 85 -1.37 29.20 4.50
C HIS A 85 -2.19 30.41 4.99
N ALA A 86 -3.52 30.31 4.99
CA ALA A 86 -4.38 31.34 5.55
C ALA A 86 -5.48 30.70 6.41
N LEU A 87 -5.16 30.51 7.70
CA LEU A 87 -6.02 30.45 8.89
C LEU A 87 -5.61 29.29 9.81
N LEU A 88 -4.80 29.63 10.81
CA LEU A 88 -4.60 28.84 12.02
C LEU A 88 -5.90 28.86 12.84
N GLU A 89 -6.64 27.76 12.85
CA GLU A 89 -7.45 27.32 14.00
C GLU A 89 -7.51 25.78 14.03
N PRO A 90 -7.57 25.15 15.23
CA PRO A 90 -7.36 23.72 15.38
C PRO A 90 -8.66 22.96 15.08
N LEU A 91 -8.74 22.36 13.90
CA LEU A 91 -9.82 21.42 13.58
C LEU A 91 -9.38 19.99 13.92
N SER A 92 -10.12 19.42 14.87
CA SER A 92 -10.10 18.03 15.31
C SER A 92 -9.97 17.01 14.17
N GLU A 93 -9.24 15.92 14.46
CA GLU A 93 -8.84 14.74 13.68
C GLU A 93 -9.88 13.97 12.82
N THR A 94 -11.07 14.50 12.53
CA THR A 94 -12.17 13.68 11.95
C THR A 94 -12.63 14.04 10.54
N VAL A 95 -11.89 14.85 9.78
CA VAL A 95 -12.23 15.06 8.36
C VAL A 95 -10.98 14.95 7.50
N LYS A 96 -10.55 13.71 7.21
CA LYS A 96 -9.84 13.42 5.96
C LYS A 96 -10.80 13.78 4.81
N LYS A 97 -10.74 15.03 4.36
CA LYS A 97 -11.57 15.56 3.27
C LYS A 97 -11.35 14.69 2.04
N ARG A 98 -12.32 13.82 1.74
CA ARG A 98 -12.42 13.15 0.44
C ARG A 98 -12.72 14.23 -0.59
N VAL A 99 -11.95 14.23 -1.67
CA VAL A 99 -12.24 15.03 -2.86
C VAL A 99 -13.58 14.56 -3.44
N PRO A 100 -14.48 15.45 -3.87
CA PRO A 100 -15.72 15.07 -4.53
C PRO A 100 -15.46 14.22 -5.79
N ALA A 101 -16.18 13.10 -5.94
CA ALA A 101 -16.05 12.15 -7.06
C ALA A 101 -16.24 12.79 -8.46
N ALA A 102 -16.90 13.96 -8.54
CA ALA A 102 -17.04 14.73 -9.78
C ALA A 102 -15.68 15.22 -10.37
N ASN A 103 -14.61 15.26 -9.56
CA ASN A 103 -13.27 15.66 -9.99
C ASN A 103 -12.37 14.50 -10.47
N GLU A 104 -12.70 13.24 -10.20
CA GLU A 104 -11.80 12.11 -10.53
C GLU A 104 -11.69 11.91 -12.05
N ARG A 105 -12.81 11.98 -12.78
CA ARG A 105 -12.80 11.90 -14.25
C ARG A 105 -12.08 13.08 -14.88
N LEU A 106 -12.31 14.29 -14.36
CA LEU A 106 -11.64 15.49 -14.86
C LEU A 106 -10.13 15.43 -14.61
N ARG A 107 -9.69 14.94 -13.44
CA ARG A 107 -8.28 14.72 -13.12
C ARG A 107 -7.66 13.64 -13.98
N ARG A 108 -8.39 12.54 -14.24
CA ARG A 108 -7.95 11.49 -15.15
C ARG A 108 -7.71 12.04 -16.55
N ASP A 109 -8.71 12.71 -17.12
CA ASP A 109 -8.62 13.29 -18.45
C ASP A 109 -7.51 14.35 -18.49
N ALA A 110 -7.38 15.14 -17.43
CA ALA A 110 -6.33 16.15 -17.32
C ALA A 110 -4.91 15.56 -17.23
N ALA A 111 -4.72 14.51 -16.44
CA ALA A 111 -3.43 13.83 -16.33
C ALA A 111 -3.01 13.25 -17.69
N LEU A 112 -3.92 12.55 -18.37
CA LEU A 112 -3.65 11.99 -19.70
C LEU A 112 -3.34 13.07 -20.73
N ASP A 113 -4.12 14.16 -20.75
CA ASP A 113 -3.89 15.29 -21.66
C ASP A 113 -2.55 15.98 -21.35
N PHE A 114 -2.17 16.09 -20.08
CA PHE A 114 -0.90 16.67 -19.67
C PHE A 114 0.27 15.80 -20.13
N VAL A 115 0.26 14.50 -19.79
CA VAL A 115 1.28 13.52 -20.20
C VAL A 115 1.44 13.54 -21.72
N LYS A 116 0.32 13.53 -22.45
CA LYS A 116 0.32 13.60 -23.91
C LYS A 116 0.93 14.89 -24.44
N LEU A 117 0.55 16.04 -23.90
CA LEU A 117 1.08 17.34 -24.32
C LEU A 117 2.58 17.45 -24.06
N GLU A 118 3.06 16.97 -22.91
CA GLU A 118 4.48 16.96 -22.58
C GLU A 118 5.26 16.01 -23.50
N TYR A 119 4.68 14.84 -23.79
CA TYR A 119 5.27 13.85 -24.70
C TYR A 119 5.36 14.38 -26.14
N GLU A 120 4.28 14.94 -26.69
CA GLU A 120 4.24 15.54 -28.03
C GLU A 120 5.15 16.77 -28.17
N ALA A 121 5.38 17.51 -27.07
CA ALA A 121 6.30 18.64 -27.05
C ALA A 121 7.78 18.24 -27.17
N GLY A 122 8.10 16.94 -27.26
CA GLY A 122 9.45 16.45 -27.45
C GLY A 122 10.36 16.69 -26.24
N LYS A 123 9.78 16.89 -25.05
CA LYS A 123 10.56 16.75 -23.82
C LYS A 123 11.18 15.36 -23.82
N ARG A 124 12.45 15.27 -23.44
CA ARG A 124 13.06 13.96 -23.21
C ARG A 124 12.20 13.31 -22.13
N TRP A 125 11.61 12.18 -22.47
CA TRP A 125 10.78 11.30 -21.64
C TRP A 125 11.39 11.02 -20.26
N ARG A 126 12.69 11.31 -20.07
CA ARG A 126 13.42 11.29 -18.80
C ARG A 126 13.10 12.40 -17.79
N ASP A 127 12.24 13.37 -18.12
CA ASP A 127 11.99 14.55 -17.28
C ASP A 127 10.50 14.90 -17.16
N MET A 128 9.60 13.91 -17.23
CA MET A 128 8.18 14.18 -16.97
C MET A 128 8.00 14.47 -15.48
N ASP A 129 7.86 15.75 -15.15
CA ASP A 129 7.61 16.23 -13.81
C ASP A 129 6.11 16.19 -13.50
N LEU A 130 5.77 15.23 -12.63
CA LEU A 130 4.48 15.04 -11.96
C LEU A 130 4.69 15.10 -10.44
N SER A 131 5.80 15.67 -9.98
CA SER A 131 6.09 15.82 -8.56
C SER A 131 4.99 16.66 -7.91
N ASN A 132 4.59 16.37 -6.67
CA ASN A 132 3.54 17.09 -5.95
C ASN A 132 2.15 17.09 -6.64
N ALA A 133 1.95 16.32 -7.72
CA ALA A 133 0.69 16.30 -8.44
C ALA A 133 -0.41 15.55 -7.68
N PHE A 134 -1.65 16.01 -7.79
CA PHE A 134 -2.88 15.41 -7.27
C PHE A 134 -3.46 14.46 -8.30
N LEU A 135 -3.00 13.21 -8.23
CA LEU A 135 -3.29 12.12 -9.15
C LEU A 135 -4.07 10.98 -8.49
N SER A 136 -4.67 11.21 -7.32
CA SER A 136 -5.51 10.23 -6.63
C SER A 136 -6.65 9.76 -7.55
N GLY A 137 -6.79 8.44 -7.69
CA GLY A 137 -7.81 7.79 -8.52
C GLY A 137 -7.58 7.87 -10.04
N VAL A 138 -6.47 8.47 -10.48
CA VAL A 138 -6.17 8.58 -11.91
C VAL A 138 -5.79 7.22 -12.49
N ASP A 139 -6.23 6.97 -13.72
CA ASP A 139 -5.95 5.73 -14.46
C ASP A 139 -4.92 5.98 -15.56
N LEU A 140 -3.66 5.60 -15.28
CA LEU A 140 -2.51 5.65 -16.18
C LEU A 140 -2.02 4.23 -16.50
N ASN A 141 -2.95 3.27 -16.65
CA ASN A 141 -2.61 1.92 -17.05
C ASN A 141 -2.08 1.85 -18.49
N PHE A 142 -1.35 0.78 -18.80
CA PHE A 142 -0.76 0.54 -20.11
C PHE A 142 -1.71 0.71 -21.28
N TYR A 143 -2.94 0.22 -21.19
CA TYR A 143 -3.89 0.27 -22.30
C TYR A 143 -4.37 1.69 -22.59
N GLU A 144 -4.57 2.50 -21.55
CA GLU A 144 -4.90 3.92 -21.71
C GLU A 144 -3.74 4.67 -22.38
N LEU A 145 -2.51 4.50 -21.89
CA LEU A 145 -1.35 5.14 -22.49
C LEU A 145 -1.08 4.66 -23.93
N LYS A 146 -1.23 3.35 -24.18
CA LYS A 146 -1.08 2.76 -25.52
C LYS A 146 -2.10 3.30 -26.52
N ARG A 147 -3.34 3.55 -26.08
CA ARG A 147 -4.39 4.13 -26.93
C ARG A 147 -3.96 5.49 -27.52
N PHE A 148 -3.21 6.26 -26.75
CA PHE A 148 -2.66 7.56 -27.17
C PHE A 148 -1.24 7.46 -27.75
N LYS A 149 -0.64 6.26 -27.83
CA LYS A 149 0.72 6.00 -28.30
C LYS A 149 1.81 6.69 -27.45
N ILE A 150 1.60 6.70 -26.14
CA ILE A 150 2.47 7.31 -25.12
C ILE A 150 2.81 6.30 -24.01
N ASN A 151 2.89 5.01 -24.33
CA ASN A 151 3.07 3.93 -23.35
C ASN A 151 4.46 3.87 -22.69
N ASP A 152 5.43 4.62 -23.23
CA ASP A 152 6.78 4.86 -22.72
C ASP A 152 6.91 6.25 -22.06
N ALA A 153 5.85 7.05 -22.03
CA ALA A 153 5.91 8.43 -21.58
C ALA A 153 6.19 8.59 -20.08
N LEU A 154 5.95 7.54 -19.29
CA LEU A 154 6.15 7.56 -17.85
C LEU A 154 7.48 6.97 -17.40
N GLU A 155 8.32 6.49 -18.32
CA GLU A 155 9.68 6.03 -17.98
C GLU A 155 10.51 7.18 -17.38
N ARG A 156 11.16 6.94 -16.24
CA ARG A 156 11.99 7.94 -15.53
C ARG A 156 11.23 9.23 -15.20
N SER A 157 9.94 9.15 -14.95
CA SER A 157 9.15 10.30 -14.51
C SER A 157 9.39 10.63 -13.05
N ASP A 158 9.24 11.91 -12.69
CA ASP A 158 9.26 12.35 -11.30
C ASP A 158 7.84 12.46 -10.77
N PHE A 159 7.49 11.57 -9.84
CA PHE A 159 6.25 11.56 -9.06
C PHE A 159 6.51 11.91 -7.59
N SER A 160 7.67 12.47 -7.25
CA SER A 160 8.03 12.72 -5.86
C SER A 160 6.98 13.59 -5.15
N ASN A 161 6.57 13.18 -3.96
CA ASN A 161 5.53 13.84 -3.16
C ASN A 161 4.14 13.95 -3.83
N ALA A 162 3.89 13.24 -4.93
CA ALA A 162 2.58 13.21 -5.57
C ALA A 162 1.55 12.46 -4.71
N ASP A 163 0.28 12.88 -4.78
CA ASP A 163 -0.84 12.11 -4.26
C ASP A 163 -1.33 11.16 -5.35
N LEU A 164 -1.04 9.88 -5.20
CA LEU A 164 -1.32 8.79 -6.14
C LEU A 164 -2.29 7.77 -5.54
N ARG A 165 -3.01 8.12 -4.47
CA ARG A 165 -3.88 7.18 -3.77
C ARG A 165 -4.94 6.60 -4.69
N ASN A 166 -5.14 5.29 -4.65
CA ASN A 166 -6.11 4.58 -5.49
C ASN A 166 -5.92 4.78 -7.01
N SER A 167 -4.77 5.28 -7.45
CA SER A 167 -4.44 5.38 -8.88
C SER A 167 -4.14 4.01 -9.49
N SER A 168 -4.15 3.92 -10.82
CA SER A 168 -3.87 2.68 -11.55
C SER A 168 -2.71 2.89 -12.52
N PHE A 169 -1.66 2.08 -12.35
CA PHE A 169 -0.46 1.99 -13.20
C PHE A 169 -0.28 0.57 -13.74
N ARG A 170 -1.36 -0.20 -13.86
CA ARG A 170 -1.30 -1.59 -14.27
C ARG A 170 -0.56 -1.79 -15.59
N ASN A 171 0.43 -2.67 -15.57
CA ASN A 171 1.30 -3.04 -16.70
C ASN A 171 2.05 -1.85 -17.33
N THR A 172 2.12 -0.72 -16.65
CA THR A 172 2.74 0.49 -17.19
C THR A 172 4.26 0.43 -17.04
N ASN A 173 4.98 0.99 -18.02
CA ASN A 173 6.43 1.16 -17.89
C ASN A 173 6.74 2.39 -17.03
N LEU A 174 7.32 2.15 -15.87
CA LEU A 174 7.74 3.13 -14.88
C LEU A 174 9.23 3.00 -14.55
N TYR A 175 10.00 2.33 -15.43
CA TYR A 175 11.45 2.13 -15.30
C TYR A 175 12.17 3.41 -14.82
N GLY A 176 12.95 3.30 -13.75
CA GLY A 176 13.75 4.40 -13.20
C GLY A 176 12.95 5.61 -12.71
N SER A 177 11.65 5.50 -12.48
CA SER A 177 10.82 6.63 -12.01
C SER A 177 11.06 6.93 -10.53
N ASN A 178 10.85 8.19 -10.15
CA ASN A 178 11.03 8.66 -8.79
C ASN A 178 9.67 8.86 -8.10
N PHE A 179 9.38 8.05 -7.08
CA PHE A 179 8.20 8.12 -6.22
C PHE A 179 8.53 8.56 -4.79
N LYS A 180 9.72 9.14 -4.55
CA LYS A 180 10.15 9.55 -3.21
C LYS A 180 9.09 10.39 -2.50
N GLY A 181 8.67 9.96 -1.30
CA GLY A 181 7.67 10.65 -0.48
C GLY A 181 6.25 10.72 -1.06
N ALA A 182 5.96 10.02 -2.17
CA ALA A 182 4.63 10.01 -2.76
C ALA A 182 3.63 9.18 -1.92
N ASP A 183 2.34 9.49 -2.01
CA ASP A 183 1.27 8.74 -1.36
C ASP A 183 0.56 7.83 -2.39
N LEU A 184 0.96 6.56 -2.43
CA LEU A 184 0.40 5.50 -3.27
C LEU A 184 -0.53 4.55 -2.49
N GLN A 185 -1.15 4.97 -1.38
CA GLN A 185 -2.05 4.08 -0.63
C GLN A 185 -3.11 3.48 -1.56
N ARG A 186 -3.19 2.14 -1.56
CA ARG A 186 -4.13 1.37 -2.40
C ARG A 186 -3.99 1.60 -3.91
N ALA A 187 -2.87 2.15 -4.39
CA ALA A 187 -2.59 2.23 -5.81
C ALA A 187 -2.44 0.82 -6.41
N ASP A 188 -2.77 0.68 -7.68
CA ASP A 188 -2.72 -0.58 -8.41
C ASP A 188 -1.61 -0.55 -9.45
N LEU A 189 -0.46 -1.12 -9.11
CA LEU A 189 0.72 -1.24 -9.96
C LEU A 189 0.87 -2.65 -10.52
N PHE A 190 -0.18 -3.48 -10.53
CA PHE A 190 -0.07 -4.88 -10.95
C PHE A 190 0.59 -5.01 -12.33
N GLY A 191 1.66 -5.80 -12.42
CA GLY A 191 2.40 -6.04 -13.66
C GLY A 191 3.25 -4.87 -14.15
N ALA A 192 3.39 -3.78 -13.40
CA ALA A 192 4.19 -2.62 -13.82
C ALA A 192 5.70 -2.94 -13.86
N GLU A 193 6.42 -2.26 -14.76
CA GLU A 193 7.88 -2.29 -14.83
C GLU A 193 8.44 -1.15 -13.96
N LEU A 194 9.15 -1.51 -12.91
CA LEU A 194 9.63 -0.68 -11.81
C LEU A 194 11.14 -0.84 -11.56
N GLU A 195 11.86 -1.51 -12.44
CA GLU A 195 13.32 -1.66 -12.34
C GLU A 195 14.00 -0.28 -12.16
N ASP A 196 14.96 -0.22 -11.25
CA ASP A 196 15.69 1.00 -10.83
C ASP A 196 14.81 2.16 -10.29
N SER A 197 13.53 1.94 -9.98
CA SER A 197 12.66 3.01 -9.44
C SER A 197 12.91 3.29 -7.95
N ALA A 198 12.62 4.52 -7.53
CA ALA A 198 12.88 4.98 -6.16
C ALA A 198 11.60 5.33 -5.41
N PHE A 199 11.32 4.63 -4.31
CA PHE A 199 10.14 4.81 -3.45
C PHE A 199 10.48 5.28 -2.03
N SER A 200 11.68 5.83 -1.82
CA SER A 200 12.14 6.13 -0.46
C SER A 200 11.17 7.04 0.29
N GLY A 201 10.75 6.64 1.50
CA GLY A 201 9.79 7.38 2.32
C GLY A 201 8.37 7.51 1.73
N ALA A 202 8.04 6.80 0.64
CA ALA A 202 6.70 6.79 0.09
C ALA A 202 5.71 6.05 0.99
N ASN A 203 4.42 6.35 0.85
CA ASN A 203 3.35 5.60 1.48
C ASN A 203 2.66 4.68 0.48
N MET A 204 2.85 3.37 0.62
CA MET A 204 2.33 2.34 -0.27
C MET A 204 1.46 1.33 0.48
N ASN A 205 0.93 1.69 1.65
CA ASN A 205 0.11 0.79 2.45
C ASN A 205 -1.05 0.25 1.62
N LYS A 206 -1.18 -1.08 1.61
CA LYS A 206 -2.22 -1.84 0.89
C LYS A 206 -2.23 -1.60 -0.64
N ALA A 207 -1.13 -1.12 -1.21
CA ALA A 207 -0.95 -1.08 -2.66
C ALA A 207 -0.85 -2.49 -3.26
N ASN A 208 -1.18 -2.61 -4.54
CA ASN A 208 -1.09 -3.86 -5.27
C ASN A 208 0.10 -3.82 -6.24
N LEU A 209 1.19 -4.50 -5.86
CA LEU A 209 2.40 -4.71 -6.66
C LEU A 209 2.52 -6.19 -7.08
N GLY A 210 1.40 -6.87 -7.29
CA GLY A 210 1.44 -8.24 -7.80
C GLY A 210 2.08 -8.29 -9.20
N SER A 211 2.97 -9.24 -9.42
CA SER A 211 3.64 -9.49 -10.71
C SER A 211 4.41 -8.31 -11.29
N VAL A 212 4.80 -7.32 -10.47
CA VAL A 212 5.70 -6.25 -10.92
C VAL A 212 7.09 -6.79 -11.21
N ASN A 213 7.83 -6.07 -12.06
CA ASN A 213 9.27 -6.23 -12.19
C ASN A 213 9.97 -5.04 -11.53
N ALA A 214 10.52 -5.21 -10.34
CA ALA A 214 11.09 -4.17 -9.49
C ALA A 214 12.54 -4.51 -9.08
N VAL A 215 13.29 -5.12 -10.01
CA VAL A 215 14.71 -5.43 -9.83
C VAL A 215 15.48 -4.16 -9.47
N GLY A 216 16.30 -4.23 -8.42
CA GLY A 216 17.11 -3.10 -7.94
C GLY A 216 16.32 -1.88 -7.45
N ALA A 217 14.99 -1.96 -7.33
CA ALA A 217 14.17 -0.84 -6.86
C ALA A 217 14.44 -0.53 -5.38
N SER A 218 14.30 0.74 -5.01
CA SER A 218 14.54 1.22 -3.64
C SER A 218 13.23 1.50 -2.91
N PHE A 219 12.96 0.75 -1.85
CA PHE A 219 11.85 0.90 -0.90
C PHE A 219 12.34 1.27 0.52
N ILE A 220 13.46 1.98 0.61
CA ILE A 220 14.08 2.38 1.88
C ILE A 220 13.15 3.32 2.65
N GLU A 221 12.93 3.06 3.96
CA GLU A 221 12.04 3.85 4.82
C GLU A 221 10.59 3.96 4.29
N THR A 222 10.16 3.06 3.39
CA THR A 222 8.83 3.10 2.77
C THR A 222 7.78 2.46 3.69
N GLN A 223 6.57 3.01 3.69
CA GLN A 223 5.41 2.41 4.37
C GLN A 223 4.71 1.43 3.41
N LEU A 224 4.69 0.14 3.75
CA LEU A 224 4.23 -0.97 2.90
C LEU A 224 3.28 -1.93 3.67
N GLU A 225 2.61 -1.45 4.73
CA GLU A 225 1.71 -2.27 5.55
C GLU A 225 0.64 -2.95 4.67
N GLY A 226 0.59 -4.28 4.71
CA GLY A 226 -0.39 -5.09 3.97
C GLY A 226 -0.27 -5.01 2.44
N VAL A 227 0.87 -4.58 1.90
CA VAL A 227 1.15 -4.54 0.46
C VAL A 227 1.09 -5.94 -0.17
N ASN A 228 0.67 -6.03 -1.44
CA ASN A 228 0.68 -7.28 -2.19
C ASN A 228 1.82 -7.32 -3.20
N PHE A 229 2.80 -8.20 -2.98
CA PHE A 229 3.91 -8.53 -3.87
C PHE A 229 3.77 -9.93 -4.48
N TYR A 230 2.56 -10.47 -4.60
CA TYR A 230 2.32 -11.79 -5.20
C TYR A 230 3.05 -11.95 -6.54
N ALA A 231 3.94 -12.93 -6.65
CA ALA A 231 4.73 -13.23 -7.85
C ALA A 231 5.50 -12.03 -8.42
N ALA A 232 5.85 -11.05 -7.60
CA ALA A 232 6.70 -9.93 -7.99
C ALA A 232 8.16 -10.39 -8.20
N ASN A 233 8.86 -9.74 -9.13
CA ASN A 233 10.31 -9.81 -9.22
C ASN A 233 10.92 -8.64 -8.44
N LEU A 234 11.62 -8.95 -7.35
CA LEU A 234 12.24 -8.01 -6.41
C LEU A 234 13.72 -8.36 -6.20
N GLU A 235 14.35 -9.05 -7.16
CA GLU A 235 15.78 -9.39 -7.12
C GLU A 235 16.62 -8.13 -6.87
N GLY A 236 17.48 -8.17 -5.85
CA GLY A 236 18.35 -7.06 -5.46
C GLY A 236 17.62 -5.78 -5.00
N ALA A 237 16.33 -5.84 -4.66
CA ALA A 237 15.59 -4.67 -4.18
C ALA A 237 15.93 -4.31 -2.72
N TYR A 238 15.85 -3.02 -2.37
CA TYR A 238 16.24 -2.49 -1.06
C TYR A 238 15.03 -2.10 -0.21
N PHE A 239 14.95 -2.59 1.02
CA PHE A 239 13.84 -2.41 1.96
C PHE A 239 14.31 -1.99 3.37
N TRP A 240 15.53 -1.46 3.51
CA TRP A 240 16.06 -1.04 4.81
C TRP A 240 15.10 -0.12 5.55
N ASP A 241 14.88 -0.43 6.84
CA ASP A 241 14.00 0.31 7.75
C ASP A 241 12.56 0.54 7.22
N SER A 242 12.07 -0.33 6.33
CA SER A 242 10.71 -0.25 5.76
C SER A 242 9.67 -0.99 6.61
N HIS A 243 8.42 -0.56 6.49
CA HIS A 243 7.27 -1.10 7.24
C HIS A 243 6.47 -2.06 6.37
N LEU A 244 6.69 -3.36 6.52
CA LEU A 244 6.14 -4.45 5.71
C LEU A 244 5.19 -5.36 6.51
N GLU A 245 4.59 -4.85 7.57
CA GLU A 245 3.71 -5.63 8.45
C GLU A 245 2.53 -6.21 7.64
N GLY A 246 2.36 -7.53 7.68
CA GLY A 246 1.32 -8.25 6.93
C GLY A 246 1.48 -8.22 5.40
N ALA A 247 2.65 -7.84 4.88
CA ALA A 247 2.94 -7.87 3.45
C ALA A 247 2.87 -9.30 2.87
N ARG A 248 2.45 -9.43 1.61
CA ARG A 248 2.31 -10.72 0.92
C ARG A 248 3.32 -10.88 -0.20
N PHE A 249 4.32 -11.73 0.01
CA PHE A 249 5.39 -12.07 -0.93
C PHE A 249 5.22 -13.47 -1.53
N TRP A 250 3.99 -13.97 -1.65
CA TRP A 250 3.77 -15.32 -2.16
C TRP A 250 4.36 -15.50 -3.55
N ARG A 251 5.24 -16.49 -3.73
CA ARG A 251 5.93 -16.78 -5.01
C ARG A 251 6.75 -15.62 -5.57
N ALA A 252 7.10 -14.63 -4.73
CA ALA A 252 7.97 -13.55 -5.15
C ALA A 252 9.41 -14.06 -5.34
N HIS A 253 10.15 -13.36 -6.19
CA HIS A 253 11.59 -13.46 -6.37
C HIS A 253 12.25 -12.35 -5.55
N LEU A 254 13.03 -12.71 -4.54
CA LEU A 254 13.68 -11.85 -3.56
C LEU A 254 15.16 -12.23 -3.42
N GLU A 255 15.71 -12.93 -4.41
CA GLU A 255 17.13 -13.26 -4.48
C GLU A 255 17.96 -11.98 -4.32
N ASP A 256 18.96 -12.01 -3.42
CA ASP A 256 19.83 -10.86 -3.09
C ASP A 256 19.10 -9.59 -2.59
N ALA A 257 17.81 -9.66 -2.21
CA ALA A 257 17.09 -8.50 -1.69
C ALA A 257 17.58 -8.12 -0.29
N ALA A 258 17.63 -6.81 -0.01
CA ALA A 258 18.14 -6.28 1.24
C ALA A 258 17.01 -5.78 2.15
N MET A 259 16.69 -6.51 3.21
CA MET A 259 15.61 -6.23 4.17
C MET A 259 16.11 -6.05 5.60
N SER A 260 17.39 -5.73 5.78
CA SER A 260 17.98 -5.50 7.10
C SER A 260 17.24 -4.39 7.86
N GLY A 261 16.89 -4.65 9.13
CA GLY A 261 16.13 -3.74 9.99
C GLY A 261 14.64 -3.57 9.64
N ALA A 262 14.12 -4.24 8.61
CA ALA A 262 12.73 -4.09 8.20
C ALA A 262 11.71 -4.66 9.22
N PHE A 263 10.53 -4.06 9.28
CA PHE A 263 9.39 -4.52 10.08
C PHE A 263 8.52 -5.46 9.27
N LEU A 264 8.59 -6.76 9.52
CA LEU A 264 8.01 -7.84 8.72
C LEU A 264 7.03 -8.71 9.54
N GLU A 265 6.45 -8.14 10.59
CA GLU A 265 5.50 -8.81 11.47
C GLU A 265 4.34 -9.38 10.65
N GLN A 266 4.09 -10.68 10.80
CA GLN A 266 3.04 -11.42 10.09
C GLN A 266 3.16 -11.39 8.55
N ALA A 267 4.31 -11.02 7.99
CA ALA A 267 4.54 -11.07 6.55
C ALA A 267 4.51 -12.53 6.02
N GLU A 268 4.07 -12.69 4.78
CA GLU A 268 3.83 -14.00 4.18
C GLU A 268 4.73 -14.26 2.96
N PHE A 269 5.73 -15.12 3.12
CA PHE A 269 6.73 -15.51 2.11
C PHE A 269 6.49 -16.90 1.53
N ARG A 270 5.22 -17.33 1.46
CA ARG A 270 4.89 -18.69 1.01
C ARG A 270 5.41 -18.95 -0.41
N GLU A 271 6.15 -20.05 -0.59
CA GLU A 271 6.71 -20.46 -1.90
C GLU A 271 7.62 -19.38 -2.54
N ALA A 272 8.15 -18.43 -1.75
CA ALA A 272 9.05 -17.38 -2.24
C ALA A 272 10.48 -17.90 -2.47
N HIS A 273 11.16 -17.27 -3.43
CA HIS A 273 12.59 -17.42 -3.69
C HIS A 273 13.32 -16.30 -2.95
N MET A 274 14.16 -16.65 -1.98
CA MET A 274 14.81 -15.71 -1.05
C MET A 274 16.26 -16.15 -0.78
N GLU A 275 16.88 -16.81 -1.75
CA GLU A 275 18.29 -17.17 -1.68
C GLU A 275 19.15 -15.92 -1.49
N GLU A 276 20.10 -15.98 -0.56
CA GLU A 276 21.03 -14.87 -0.25
C GLU A 276 20.33 -13.57 0.22
N ILE A 277 19.06 -13.62 0.65
CA ILE A 277 18.34 -12.46 1.19
C ILE A 277 19.00 -11.94 2.48
N GLU A 278 19.05 -10.61 2.65
CA GLU A 278 19.53 -9.99 3.88
C GLU A 278 18.35 -9.67 4.81
N LEU A 279 18.26 -10.34 5.97
CA LEU A 279 17.23 -10.11 6.99
C LEU A 279 17.85 -9.74 8.34
N SER A 280 19.09 -9.22 8.34
CA SER A 280 19.80 -8.92 9.59
C SER A 280 19.02 -7.89 10.42
N GLY A 281 18.80 -8.18 11.70
CA GLY A 281 18.04 -7.32 12.61
C GLY A 281 16.55 -7.12 12.27
N ALA A 282 16.00 -7.79 11.26
CA ALA A 282 14.60 -7.62 10.86
C ALA A 282 13.63 -8.17 11.92
N ASN A 283 12.46 -7.55 12.05
CA ASN A 283 11.38 -8.07 12.88
C ASN A 283 10.51 -9.04 12.08
N LEU A 284 10.66 -10.34 12.31
CA LEU A 284 9.96 -11.42 11.62
C LEU A 284 8.89 -12.08 12.51
N GLU A 285 8.38 -11.37 13.52
CA GLU A 285 7.39 -11.93 14.45
C GLU A 285 6.16 -12.46 13.71
N GLY A 286 5.88 -13.76 13.88
CA GLY A 286 4.73 -14.41 13.25
C GLY A 286 4.81 -14.55 11.73
N ALA A 287 5.93 -14.18 11.08
CA ALA A 287 6.10 -14.29 9.64
C ALA A 287 6.04 -15.76 9.17
N SER A 288 5.58 -15.98 7.94
CA SER A 288 5.40 -17.32 7.37
C SER A 288 6.30 -17.57 6.17
N PHE A 289 7.28 -18.45 6.33
CA PHE A 289 8.24 -18.88 5.30
C PHE A 289 7.85 -20.22 4.67
N ALA A 290 6.56 -20.57 4.66
CA ALA A 290 6.11 -21.89 4.25
C ALA A 290 6.56 -22.26 2.82
N ASN A 291 7.42 -23.27 2.68
CA ASN A 291 8.08 -23.69 1.44
C ASN A 291 8.92 -22.59 0.76
N ALA A 292 9.39 -21.59 1.51
CA ALA A 292 10.33 -20.60 1.01
C ALA A 292 11.75 -21.19 0.88
N ARG A 293 12.53 -20.63 -0.04
CA ARG A 293 13.93 -20.95 -0.28
C ARG A 293 14.77 -19.84 0.32
N MET A 294 15.44 -20.10 1.45
CA MET A 294 16.24 -19.12 2.19
C MET A 294 17.68 -19.61 2.35
N GLU A 295 18.20 -20.32 1.35
CA GLU A 295 19.59 -20.74 1.31
C GLU A 295 20.50 -19.51 1.44
N LYS A 296 21.48 -19.58 2.34
CA LYS A 296 22.43 -18.49 2.63
C LYS A 296 21.81 -17.15 3.07
N ALA A 297 20.54 -17.14 3.48
CA ALA A 297 19.92 -15.94 4.03
C ALA A 297 20.67 -15.43 5.28
N ASP A 298 20.77 -14.12 5.45
CA ASP A 298 21.31 -13.51 6.66
C ASP A 298 20.19 -13.32 7.70
N LEU A 299 20.22 -14.09 8.79
CA LEU A 299 19.25 -14.00 9.89
C LEU A 299 19.88 -13.49 11.19
N ARG A 300 21.09 -12.91 11.14
CA ARG A 300 21.78 -12.39 12.33
C ARG A 300 20.93 -11.32 13.01
N GLY A 301 20.67 -11.45 14.31
CA GLY A 301 19.86 -10.51 15.08
C GLY A 301 18.37 -10.44 14.72
N ALA A 302 17.87 -11.27 13.80
CA ALA A 302 16.46 -11.24 13.40
C ALA A 302 15.53 -11.77 14.50
N TYR A 303 14.38 -11.13 14.69
CA TYR A 303 13.39 -11.54 15.70
C TYR A 303 12.36 -12.51 15.13
N LEU A 304 12.38 -13.77 15.57
CA LEU A 304 11.65 -14.89 14.93
C LEU A 304 10.49 -15.46 15.76
N ALA A 305 10.03 -14.77 16.80
CA ALA A 305 8.98 -15.30 17.67
C ALA A 305 7.71 -15.63 16.85
N GLY A 306 7.19 -16.85 17.01
CA GLY A 306 5.99 -17.31 16.30
C GLY A 306 6.13 -17.57 14.80
N ALA A 307 7.31 -17.35 14.21
CA ALA A 307 7.56 -17.52 12.78
C ALA A 307 7.35 -18.98 12.35
N ASN A 308 6.88 -19.20 11.12
CA ASN A 308 6.56 -20.51 10.57
C ASN A 308 7.56 -20.96 9.50
N PHE A 309 8.26 -22.06 9.77
CA PHE A 309 9.29 -22.65 8.91
C PHE A 309 8.84 -23.95 8.20
N TYR A 310 7.53 -24.13 7.97
CA TYR A 310 7.01 -25.34 7.32
C TYR A 310 7.65 -25.54 5.94
N GLY A 311 8.53 -26.54 5.79
CA GLY A 311 9.16 -26.87 4.52
C GLY A 311 10.16 -25.82 4.00
N THR A 312 10.65 -24.93 4.86
CA THR A 312 11.62 -23.87 4.49
C THR A 312 13.04 -24.42 4.40
N SER A 313 13.76 -24.09 3.33
CA SER A 313 15.21 -24.36 3.24
C SER A 313 16.01 -23.23 3.87
N LEU A 314 17.04 -23.57 4.65
CA LEU A 314 17.94 -22.65 5.36
C LEU A 314 19.42 -23.08 5.22
N GLU A 315 19.76 -23.89 4.22
CA GLU A 315 21.15 -24.35 4.04
C GLU A 315 22.08 -23.16 3.82
N GLY A 316 23.12 -23.06 4.64
CA GLY A 316 24.08 -21.96 4.62
C GLY A 316 23.59 -20.66 5.24
N ALA A 317 22.36 -20.57 5.76
CA ALA A 317 21.86 -19.35 6.37
C ALA A 317 22.74 -18.93 7.57
N MET A 318 23.02 -17.63 7.66
CA MET A 318 23.93 -17.03 8.65
C MET A 318 23.17 -16.60 9.90
N VAL A 319 23.75 -16.88 11.06
CA VAL A 319 23.20 -16.55 12.38
C VAL A 319 24.28 -16.07 13.35
N ASP A 320 23.86 -15.42 14.43
CA ASP A 320 24.73 -14.64 15.34
C ASP A 320 25.25 -15.41 16.56
N SER A 321 24.79 -16.66 16.76
CA SER A 321 25.06 -17.40 18.00
C SER A 321 25.18 -18.92 17.77
N PRO A 322 26.08 -19.61 18.49
CA PRO A 322 26.16 -21.07 18.46
C PRO A 322 24.94 -21.73 19.13
N ASP A 323 24.18 -20.98 19.92
CA ASP A 323 22.96 -21.44 20.60
C ASP A 323 21.68 -21.08 19.81
N TRP A 324 21.79 -20.51 18.60
CA TRP A 324 20.64 -19.99 17.85
C TRP A 324 19.50 -21.02 17.70
N ILE A 325 19.80 -22.25 17.29
CA ILE A 325 18.82 -23.34 17.15
C ILE A 325 18.12 -23.65 18.49
N LYS A 326 18.86 -23.61 19.60
CA LYS A 326 18.32 -23.86 20.94
C LYS A 326 17.42 -22.71 21.39
N ASN A 327 17.83 -21.46 21.14
CA ASN A 327 17.09 -20.26 21.51
C ASN A 327 15.72 -20.21 20.83
N LEU A 328 15.61 -20.67 19.58
CA LEU A 328 14.33 -20.76 18.88
C LEU A 328 13.26 -21.58 19.61
N ARG A 329 13.64 -22.59 20.42
CA ARG A 329 12.69 -23.41 21.21
C ARG A 329 12.06 -22.65 22.37
N HIS A 330 12.71 -21.57 22.81
CA HIS A 330 12.36 -20.83 24.02
C HIS A 330 11.75 -19.46 23.73
N LEU A 331 11.57 -19.11 22.45
CA LEU A 331 10.83 -17.93 22.06
C LEU A 331 9.37 -18.03 22.52
N ASP A 332 8.76 -16.89 22.82
CA ASP A 332 7.35 -16.75 23.15
C ASP A 332 6.70 -15.73 22.20
N PRO A 333 5.83 -16.17 21.26
CA PRO A 333 5.52 -17.57 20.96
C PRO A 333 6.71 -18.32 20.31
N PRO A 334 6.79 -19.65 20.44
CA PRO A 334 7.85 -20.44 19.83
C PRO A 334 7.71 -20.47 18.31
N VAL A 335 8.82 -20.70 17.60
CA VAL A 335 8.78 -20.97 16.16
C VAL A 335 7.93 -22.20 15.85
N LYS A 336 7.22 -22.14 14.73
CA LYS A 336 6.31 -23.19 14.27
C LYS A 336 6.97 -24.01 13.17
N HIS A 337 6.76 -25.32 13.21
CA HIS A 337 7.16 -26.25 12.14
C HIS A 337 8.65 -26.31 11.80
N PHE A 338 9.52 -25.73 12.65
CA PHE A 338 10.96 -25.87 12.52
C PHE A 338 11.42 -27.28 12.93
N ARG A 339 12.22 -27.93 12.09
CA ARG A 339 12.72 -29.30 12.32
C ARG A 339 14.08 -29.28 12.98
N PHE A 340 14.11 -29.07 14.29
CA PHE A 340 15.35 -28.85 15.04
C PHE A 340 16.44 -29.93 14.90
N ASP A 341 16.06 -31.18 14.62
CA ASP A 341 17.02 -32.29 14.50
C ASP A 341 17.65 -32.39 13.10
N ASP A 342 17.17 -31.60 12.13
CA ASP A 342 17.66 -31.59 10.75
C ASP A 342 18.85 -30.62 10.54
N TRP A 343 19.15 -29.79 11.55
CA TRP A 343 20.07 -28.67 11.42
C TRP A 343 21.22 -28.74 12.43
N SER A 344 22.40 -28.33 11.97
CA SER A 344 23.59 -28.12 12.79
C SER A 344 24.20 -26.75 12.46
N LEU A 345 25.06 -26.24 13.34
CA LEU A 345 25.79 -24.99 13.11
C LEU A 345 27.27 -25.30 12.90
N ILE A 346 27.86 -24.64 11.91
CA ILE A 346 29.31 -24.53 11.76
C ILE A 346 29.74 -23.11 12.06
N GLU A 347 30.87 -22.94 12.74
CA GLU A 347 31.51 -21.63 12.93
C GLU A 347 32.28 -21.28 11.65
N ASP A 348 32.18 -20.03 11.23
CA ASP A 348 32.98 -19.46 10.15
C ASP A 348 33.41 -18.02 10.54
N GLU A 349 34.46 -17.52 9.91
CA GLU A 349 35.05 -16.23 10.21
C GLU A 349 35.51 -15.56 8.91
N ASN A 350 35.11 -14.30 8.71
CA ASN A 350 35.60 -13.51 7.60
C ASN A 350 36.03 -12.10 8.08
N ASP A 351 36.81 -11.40 7.26
CA ASP A 351 37.41 -10.10 7.61
C ASP A 351 36.38 -8.98 7.85
N PHE A 352 35.14 -9.13 7.36
CA PHE A 352 34.12 -8.07 7.35
C PHE A 352 33.07 -8.25 8.46
N ASP A 353 32.62 -9.47 8.69
CA ASP A 353 31.56 -9.85 9.62
C ASP A 353 32.09 -10.35 10.97
N GLY A 354 33.40 -10.64 11.05
CA GLY A 354 33.99 -11.33 12.18
C GLY A 354 33.50 -12.77 12.26
N LYS A 355 33.25 -13.25 13.48
CA LYS A 355 32.76 -14.62 13.74
C LYS A 355 31.26 -14.71 13.55
N PHE A 356 30.81 -15.67 12.74
CA PHE A 356 29.40 -15.99 12.54
C PHE A 356 29.20 -17.50 12.47
N PHE A 357 27.94 -17.93 12.45
CA PHE A 357 27.59 -19.34 12.34
C PHE A 357 26.71 -19.58 11.13
N MET A 358 26.91 -20.69 10.45
CA MET A 358 26.09 -21.10 9.32
C MET A 358 25.31 -22.38 9.62
N LEU A 359 24.04 -22.39 9.22
CA LEU A 359 23.19 -23.57 9.25
C LEU A 359 23.66 -24.59 8.20
N ARG A 360 23.77 -25.85 8.64
CA ARG A 360 24.03 -27.02 7.79
C ARG A 360 22.92 -28.05 7.97
N GLY A 361 22.32 -28.46 6.86
CA GLY A 361 21.16 -29.34 6.83
C GLY A 361 20.68 -29.61 5.41
N PRO A 362 19.39 -29.94 5.22
CA PRO A 362 18.84 -30.25 3.91
C PRO A 362 18.56 -28.99 3.08
N VAL A 363 19.00 -28.99 1.81
CA VAL A 363 18.66 -27.95 0.80
C VAL A 363 17.16 -27.88 0.50
N VAL A 364 16.41 -28.95 0.77
CA VAL A 364 14.95 -28.90 0.73
C VAL A 364 14.45 -29.52 2.02
N ALA A 365 13.99 -28.67 2.95
CA ALA A 365 13.45 -29.17 4.21
C ALA A 365 12.22 -30.05 3.93
N LYS A 366 12.27 -31.30 4.38
CA LYS A 366 11.12 -32.19 4.22
C LYS A 366 9.98 -31.65 5.08
N LYS A 367 8.78 -31.60 4.49
CA LYS A 367 7.55 -31.19 5.18
C LYS A 367 7.39 -31.99 6.48
N PRO A 368 7.15 -31.34 7.63
CA PRO A 368 6.87 -32.08 8.87
C PRO A 368 5.67 -33.00 8.64
N ALA A 369 5.73 -34.21 9.20
CA ALA A 369 4.63 -35.16 9.08
C ALA A 369 3.35 -34.52 9.63
N ILE A 370 2.39 -34.22 8.75
CA ILE A 370 1.08 -33.73 9.17
C ILE A 370 0.43 -34.88 9.95
N LYS A 371 0.37 -34.77 11.28
CA LYS A 371 -0.43 -35.69 12.07
C LYS A 371 -1.89 -35.42 11.73
N ILE A 372 -2.51 -36.35 11.00
CA ILE A 372 -3.91 -36.31 10.54
C ILE A 372 -4.91 -36.16 11.72
N SER A 373 -4.46 -36.30 12.97
CA SER A 373 -5.28 -36.14 14.17
C SER A 373 -5.84 -34.73 14.40
N GLU A 374 -5.28 -33.67 13.81
CA GLU A 374 -5.82 -32.30 13.98
C GLU A 374 -7.02 -31.99 13.07
N PHE A 375 -7.27 -32.81 12.04
CA PHE A 375 -8.43 -32.64 11.16
C PHE A 375 -9.67 -33.45 11.59
N SER A 376 -9.54 -34.36 12.57
CA SER A 376 -10.64 -35.26 12.95
C SER A 376 -11.55 -34.74 14.07
N GLU A 377 -11.17 -33.68 14.79
CA GLU A 377 -12.02 -33.14 15.88
C GLU A 377 -13.15 -32.23 15.42
N LYS A 378 -13.14 -31.70 14.18
CA LYS A 378 -14.24 -30.85 13.67
C LYS A 378 -15.40 -31.61 13.00
N LYS A 379 -15.41 -32.94 13.00
CA LYS A 379 -16.51 -33.75 12.39
C LYS A 379 -17.42 -34.48 13.38
N LYS A 380 -17.31 -34.23 14.68
CA LYS A 380 -18.20 -34.80 15.72
C LYS A 380 -18.99 -33.74 16.48
N ILE A 381 -19.60 -32.79 15.79
CA ILE A 381 -20.77 -32.05 16.32
C ILE A 381 -21.75 -31.89 15.17
N GLY A 382 -22.79 -32.74 15.15
CA GLY A 382 -23.80 -32.73 14.09
C GLY A 382 -24.32 -34.12 13.74
N LYS A 383 -24.94 -34.80 14.71
CA LYS A 383 -26.04 -35.74 14.49
C LYS A 383 -27.01 -35.64 15.66
#